data_AF-A0A0B6ZK64-F1
#
_entry.id   AF-A0A0B6ZK64-F1
#
_cell.length_a   1.000
_cell.length_b   1.000
_cell.length_c   1.000
_cell.angle_alpha   90.00
_cell.angle_beta   90.00
_cell.angle_gamma   90.00
#
_symmetry.space_group_name_H-M   'P 1'
#
loop_
_entity.id
_entity.type
_entity.pdbx_description
1 polymer ?
#
loop_
_entity_poly.entity_id
_entity_poly.type
_entity_poly.pdbx_seq_one_letter_code
_entity_poly.pdbx_strand_id
1 'polypeptide(L)'
;RLSAEGYDMTHHYSTLHGHSVTVPGAASAWVDTVSQFGSGKLSLLEILRPTIELAEVGFPVQEITATFWARSAALLQRKENIHGSDMLLNGHAPRHGDIMKNLHLANTLKELGQYGKKGFYEGRIARAIVDVVQQHGGLINSEDMATHESTSVDPISVDYKGCRVWELPPNGQGIAAL
;
A
#
# COMPACT_ATOMS: atom_id res chain seq x y z
N ARG A 1 2.15 -13.23 23.28
CA ARG A 1 3.37 -12.73 22.61
C ARG A 1 3.63 -11.26 22.95
N LEU A 2 2.76 -10.32 22.58
CA LEU A 2 2.90 -8.90 22.94
C LEU A 2 3.15 -8.65 24.43
N SER A 3 2.38 -9.28 25.33
CA SER A 3 2.60 -9.16 26.78
C SER A 3 3.94 -9.74 27.24
N ALA A 4 4.46 -10.76 26.53
CA ALA A 4 5.79 -11.31 26.82
C ALA A 4 6.92 -10.41 26.30
N GLU A 5 6.63 -9.56 25.30
CA GLU A 5 7.51 -8.51 24.78
C GLU A 5 7.37 -7.19 25.58
N GLY A 6 6.56 -7.19 26.65
CA GLY A 6 6.37 -6.05 27.54
C GLY A 6 5.32 -5.03 27.09
N TYR A 7 4.53 -5.35 26.07
CA TYR A 7 3.45 -4.48 25.59
C TYR A 7 2.12 -4.76 26.29
N ASP A 8 1.44 -3.69 26.70
CA ASP A 8 0.12 -3.73 27.35
C ASP A 8 -0.72 -2.48 27.02
N MET A 9 -1.83 -2.29 27.75
CA MET A 9 -2.75 -1.15 27.56
C MET A 9 -2.15 0.22 27.94
N THR A 10 -1.00 0.24 28.59
CA THR A 10 -0.27 1.43 29.04
C THR A 10 1.10 1.56 28.36
N HIS A 11 1.65 0.45 27.88
CA HIS A 11 2.92 0.35 27.15
C HIS A 11 2.66 -0.15 25.73
N HIS A 12 2.35 0.77 24.83
CA HIS A 12 2.10 0.45 23.43
C HIS A 12 3.41 0.32 22.66
N TYR A 13 3.44 -0.60 21.68
CA TYR A 13 4.48 -0.59 20.67
C TYR A 13 4.37 0.66 19.79
N SER A 14 5.50 1.09 19.23
CA SER A 14 5.55 2.23 18.29
C SER A 14 4.61 2.01 17.10
N THR A 15 3.97 3.07 16.60
CA THR A 15 3.20 3.01 15.35
C THR A 15 4.05 2.63 14.13
N LEU A 16 5.38 2.67 14.26
CA LEU A 16 6.35 2.22 13.26
C LEU A 16 6.76 0.74 13.43
N HIS A 17 6.24 0.04 14.44
CA HIS A 17 6.52 -1.38 14.68
C HIS A 17 5.82 -2.26 13.64
N GLY A 18 6.41 -3.42 13.29
CA GLY A 18 5.84 -4.37 12.33
C GLY A 18 4.48 -4.95 12.75
N HIS A 19 4.11 -4.83 14.03
CA HIS A 19 2.77 -5.20 14.52
C HIS A 19 1.66 -4.27 14.03
N SER A 20 2.01 -3.07 13.58
CA SER A 20 1.08 -2.11 12.99
C SER A 20 0.76 -2.42 11.52
N VAL A 21 1.40 -3.44 10.93
CA VAL A 21 1.22 -3.80 9.52
C VAL A 21 0.19 -4.93 9.39
N THR A 22 -0.78 -4.74 8.53
CA THR A 22 -1.76 -5.75 8.11
C THR A 22 -1.52 -6.14 6.63
N VAL A 23 -2.14 -7.22 6.16
CA VAL A 23 -1.97 -7.67 4.78
C VAL A 23 -2.44 -6.58 3.81
N PRO A 24 -1.59 -6.12 2.85
CA PRO A 24 -1.97 -5.06 1.92
C PRO A 24 -3.05 -5.53 0.91
N GLY A 25 -4.27 -5.01 1.04
CA GLY A 25 -5.40 -5.45 0.21
C GLY A 25 -5.65 -4.69 -1.10
N ALA A 26 -4.98 -3.54 -1.31
CA ALA A 26 -5.22 -2.71 -2.49
C ALA A 26 -4.93 -3.44 -3.81
N ALA A 27 -3.89 -4.27 -3.88
CA ALA A 27 -3.55 -5.03 -5.08
C ALA A 27 -4.65 -6.04 -5.45
N SER A 28 -5.18 -6.78 -4.47
CA SER A 28 -6.33 -7.67 -4.68
C SER A 28 -7.55 -6.88 -5.17
N ALA A 29 -7.86 -5.76 -4.53
CA ALA A 29 -9.00 -4.92 -4.91
C ALA A 29 -8.89 -4.37 -6.34
N TRP A 30 -7.70 -3.95 -6.78
CA TRP A 30 -7.50 -3.51 -8.17
C TRP A 30 -7.73 -4.63 -9.18
N VAL A 31 -7.17 -5.82 -8.91
CA VAL A 31 -7.36 -7.00 -9.76
C VAL A 31 -8.85 -7.38 -9.83
N ASP A 32 -9.53 -7.40 -8.69
CA ASP A 32 -10.96 -7.73 -8.61
C ASP A 32 -11.83 -6.69 -9.31
N THR A 33 -11.53 -5.40 -9.13
CA THR A 33 -12.29 -4.32 -9.78
C THR A 33 -12.21 -4.44 -11.30
N VAL A 34 -11.01 -4.67 -11.84
CA VAL A 34 -10.81 -4.86 -13.28
C VAL A 34 -11.48 -6.14 -13.75
N SER A 35 -11.41 -7.22 -12.97
CA SER A 35 -12.04 -8.49 -13.32
C SER A 35 -13.58 -8.43 -13.31
N GLN A 36 -14.18 -7.70 -12.37
CA GLN A 36 -15.63 -7.66 -12.19
C GLN A 36 -16.30 -6.58 -13.05
N PHE A 37 -15.68 -5.41 -13.17
CA PHE A 37 -16.28 -4.23 -13.80
C PHE A 37 -15.54 -3.76 -15.06
N GLY A 38 -14.39 -4.34 -15.37
CA GLY A 38 -13.62 -3.96 -16.56
C GLY A 38 -14.35 -4.34 -17.85
N SER A 39 -14.20 -3.50 -18.87
CA SER A 39 -14.80 -3.75 -20.20
C SER A 39 -14.18 -4.93 -20.97
N GLY A 40 -13.10 -5.52 -20.46
CA GLY A 40 -12.31 -6.56 -21.14
C GLY A 40 -11.44 -6.05 -22.30
N LYS A 41 -11.48 -4.75 -22.63
CA LYS A 41 -10.72 -4.16 -23.75
C LYS A 41 -9.24 -3.91 -23.44
N LEU A 42 -8.87 -3.88 -22.16
CA LEU A 42 -7.51 -3.66 -21.69
C LEU A 42 -7.20 -4.71 -20.62
N SER A 43 -6.00 -5.29 -20.71
CA SER A 43 -5.42 -6.10 -19.65
C SER A 43 -5.02 -5.25 -18.44
N LEU A 44 -4.85 -5.89 -17.28
CA LEU A 44 -4.36 -5.20 -16.08
C LEU A 44 -2.99 -4.55 -16.31
N LEU A 45 -2.09 -5.23 -17.04
CA LEU A 45 -0.79 -4.68 -17.40
C LEU A 45 -0.91 -3.40 -18.25
N GLU A 46 -1.83 -3.37 -19.21
CA GLU A 46 -2.07 -2.16 -20.03
C GLU A 46 -2.66 -1.01 -19.22
N ILE A 47 -3.54 -1.32 -18.26
CA ILE A 47 -4.07 -0.34 -17.31
C ILE A 47 -2.96 0.25 -16.44
N LEU A 48 -2.02 -0.57 -15.97
CA LEU A 48 -0.90 -0.15 -15.11
C LEU A 48 0.28 0.47 -15.87
N ARG A 49 0.35 0.27 -17.19
CA ARG A 49 1.48 0.72 -18.04
C ARG A 49 1.86 2.19 -17.85
N PRO A 50 0.93 3.17 -17.84
CA PRO A 50 1.31 4.57 -17.65
C PRO A 50 2.02 4.83 -16.32
N THR A 51 1.58 4.18 -15.24
CA THR A 51 2.20 4.31 -13.92
C THR A 51 3.56 3.62 -13.86
N ILE A 52 3.70 2.47 -14.51
CA ILE A 52 4.98 1.76 -14.65
C ILE A 52 5.98 2.67 -15.37
N GLU A 53 5.60 3.26 -16.50
CA GLU A 53 6.45 4.17 -17.26
C GLU A 53 6.87 5.37 -16.42
N LEU A 54 5.95 6.03 -15.72
CA LEU A 54 6.28 7.15 -14.81
C LEU A 54 7.26 6.74 -13.70
N ALA A 55 7.12 5.53 -13.15
CA ALA A 55 8.04 5.03 -12.13
C ALA A 55 9.45 4.76 -12.69
N GLU A 56 9.57 4.41 -13.98
CA GLU A 56 10.85 4.16 -14.66
C GLU A 56 11.55 5.42 -15.16
N VAL A 57 10.80 6.26 -15.89
CA VAL A 57 11.34 7.48 -16.51
C VAL A 57 11.46 8.61 -15.49
N GLY A 58 10.64 8.58 -14.45
CA GLY A 58 10.58 9.53 -13.37
C GLY A 58 9.50 10.59 -13.55
N PHE A 59 9.15 11.25 -12.44
CA PHE A 59 8.13 12.28 -12.40
C PHE A 59 8.58 13.47 -11.54
N PRO A 60 8.13 14.71 -11.85
CA PRO A 60 8.40 15.87 -11.00
C PRO A 60 7.61 15.76 -9.69
N VAL A 61 8.31 15.88 -8.56
CA VAL A 61 7.68 15.81 -7.25
C VAL A 61 6.83 17.05 -7.00
N GLN A 62 5.56 16.82 -6.68
CA GLN A 62 4.58 17.88 -6.38
C GLN A 62 4.88 18.53 -5.02
N GLU A 63 4.48 19.80 -4.86
CA GLU A 63 4.85 20.63 -3.70
C GLU A 63 4.41 20.03 -2.35
N ILE A 64 3.16 19.59 -2.29
CA ILE A 64 2.60 18.96 -1.09
C ILE A 64 3.34 17.64 -0.79
N THR A 65 3.61 16.84 -1.82
CA THR A 65 4.39 15.60 -1.68
C THR A 65 5.79 15.86 -1.16
N ALA A 66 6.52 16.83 -1.73
CA ALA A 66 7.86 17.22 -1.26
C ALA A 66 7.85 17.66 0.21
N THR A 67 6.83 18.40 0.62
CA THR A 67 6.66 18.85 2.01
C THR A 67 6.53 17.66 2.98
N PHE A 68 5.66 16.70 2.68
CA PHE A 68 5.49 15.52 3.52
C PHE A 68 6.69 14.57 3.46
N TRP A 69 7.35 14.47 2.30
CA TRP A 69 8.56 13.67 2.15
C TRP A 69 9.70 14.23 3.01
N ALA A 70 9.89 15.54 3.01
CA ALA A 70 10.89 16.20 3.86
C ALA A 70 10.62 15.98 5.36
N ARG A 71 9.35 16.04 5.79
CA ARG A 71 8.97 15.74 7.19
C ARG A 71 9.29 14.31 7.61
N SER A 72 9.23 13.37 6.66
CA SER A 72 9.51 11.94 6.89
C SER A 72 10.96 11.55 6.60
N ALA A 73 11.81 12.45 6.10
CA ALA A 73 13.17 12.15 5.68
C ALA A 73 14.01 11.54 6.81
N ALA A 74 13.85 12.04 8.04
CA ALA A 74 14.54 11.51 9.21
C ALA A 74 14.17 10.05 9.53
N LEU A 75 12.94 9.61 9.19
CA LEU A 75 12.53 8.20 9.32
C LEU A 75 13.18 7.33 8.24
N LEU A 76 13.29 7.85 7.02
CA LEU A 76 13.95 7.17 5.90
C LEU A 76 15.46 7.04 6.10
N GLN A 77 16.09 7.98 6.80
CA GLN A 77 17.53 7.98 7.08
C GLN A 77 17.92 7.16 8.31
N ARG A 78 16.96 6.53 9.01
CA ARG A 78 17.25 5.68 10.17
C ARG A 78 18.10 4.49 9.76
N LYS A 79 19.05 4.11 10.62
CA LYS A 79 19.97 2.98 10.35
C LYS A 79 19.23 1.65 10.21
N GLU A 80 18.11 1.51 10.91
CA GLU A 80 17.27 0.31 10.88
C GLU A 80 16.49 0.19 9.55
N ASN A 81 16.26 1.31 8.86
CA ASN A 81 15.58 1.32 7.56
C ASN A 81 16.58 1.15 6.41
N ILE A 82 17.02 -0.09 6.20
CA ILE A 82 18.02 -0.44 5.17
C ILE A 82 17.57 -0.13 3.73
N HIS A 83 16.27 0.07 3.49
CA HIS A 83 15.71 0.41 2.17
C HIS A 83 15.33 1.89 2.05
N GLY A 84 15.53 2.70 3.09
CA GLY A 84 15.09 4.09 3.11
C GLY A 84 15.78 4.96 2.07
N SER A 85 16.99 4.60 1.65
CA SER A 85 17.72 5.28 0.57
C SER A 85 17.01 5.22 -0.78
N ASP A 86 16.22 4.17 -1.05
CA ASP A 86 15.47 4.03 -2.31
C ASP A 86 14.38 5.11 -2.45
N MET A 87 14.00 5.71 -1.33
CA MET A 87 13.02 6.78 -1.22
C MET A 87 13.68 8.16 -1.05
N LEU A 88 14.98 8.31 -1.33
CA LEU A 88 15.72 9.56 -1.18
C LEU A 88 16.49 9.88 -2.47
N LEU A 89 16.61 11.17 -2.80
CA LEU A 89 17.49 11.67 -3.83
C LEU A 89 18.81 12.10 -3.18
N ASN A 90 19.92 11.43 -3.52
CA ASN A 90 21.24 11.74 -2.98
C ASN A 90 21.27 11.86 -1.44
N GLY A 91 20.51 10.99 -0.77
CA GLY A 91 20.42 10.97 0.70
C GLY A 91 19.50 12.01 1.32
N HIS A 92 18.80 12.85 0.54
CA HIS A 92 17.81 13.79 1.04
C HIS A 92 16.42 13.54 0.43
N ALA A 93 15.37 14.02 1.08
CA ALA A 93 14.03 13.99 0.47
C ALA A 93 14.01 14.84 -0.81
N PRO A 94 13.30 14.41 -1.86
CA PRO A 94 13.16 15.20 -3.07
C PRO A 94 12.46 16.53 -2.79
N ARG A 95 12.90 17.59 -3.47
CA ARG A 95 12.26 18.92 -3.43
C ARG A 95 11.19 19.02 -4.50
N HIS A 96 10.35 20.05 -4.40
CA HIS A 96 9.38 20.35 -5.44
C HIS A 96 10.08 20.51 -6.80
N GLY A 97 9.57 19.83 -7.82
CA GLY A 97 10.12 19.84 -9.17
C GLY A 97 11.29 18.89 -9.41
N ASP A 98 11.91 18.33 -8.36
CA ASP A 98 12.93 17.29 -8.53
C ASP A 98 12.31 16.05 -9.21
N ILE A 99 13.09 15.38 -10.04
CA ILE A 99 12.65 14.16 -10.73
C ILE A 99 12.96 12.94 -9.85
N MET A 100 11.90 12.26 -9.39
CA MET A 100 12.02 11.02 -8.64
C MET A 100 11.73 9.82 -9.54
N LYS A 101 12.50 8.73 -9.38
CA LYS A 101 12.29 7.43 -10.04
C LYS A 101 12.07 6.36 -8.99
N ASN A 102 11.14 5.43 -9.24
CA ASN A 102 10.77 4.36 -8.32
C ASN A 102 10.89 2.99 -9.03
N LEU A 103 12.12 2.59 -9.38
CA LEU A 103 12.35 1.40 -10.21
C LEU A 103 11.85 0.09 -9.55
N HIS A 104 11.98 -0.04 -8.23
CA HIS A 104 11.44 -1.18 -7.50
C HIS A 104 9.91 -1.25 -7.57
N LEU A 105 9.24 -0.09 -7.49
CA LEU A 105 7.79 0.00 -7.66
C LEU A 105 7.37 -0.36 -9.08
N ALA A 106 8.10 0.09 -10.10
CA ALA A 106 7.84 -0.29 -11.49
C ALA A 106 7.86 -1.82 -11.67
N ASN A 107 8.87 -2.49 -11.11
CA ASN A 107 8.96 -3.95 -11.17
C ASN A 107 7.81 -4.64 -10.41
N THR A 108 7.41 -4.11 -9.24
CA THR A 108 6.24 -4.61 -8.49
C THR A 108 4.95 -4.46 -9.29
N LEU A 109 4.73 -3.32 -9.94
CA LEU A 109 3.54 -3.08 -10.77
C LEU A 109 3.54 -3.93 -12.05
N LYS A 110 4.72 -4.20 -12.65
CA LYS A 110 4.84 -5.13 -13.78
C LYS A 110 4.42 -6.55 -13.39
N GLU A 111 4.90 -7.05 -12.26
CA GLU A 111 4.57 -8.41 -11.78
C GLU A 111 3.08 -8.52 -11.42
N LEU A 112 2.52 -7.51 -10.76
CA LEU A 112 1.07 -7.42 -10.51
C LEU A 112 0.29 -7.41 -11.83
N GLY A 113 0.71 -6.60 -12.81
CA GLY A 113 0.04 -6.49 -14.11
C GLY A 113 0.09 -7.79 -14.92
N GLN A 114 1.20 -8.51 -14.86
CA GLN A 114 1.43 -9.76 -15.61
C GLN A 114 0.75 -10.97 -14.99
N TYR A 115 0.78 -11.08 -13.65
CA TYR A 115 0.37 -12.30 -12.95
C TYR A 115 -0.84 -12.09 -12.03
N GLY A 116 -1.42 -10.89 -12.02
CA GLY A 116 -2.54 -10.54 -11.15
C GLY A 116 -2.21 -10.75 -9.67
N LYS A 117 -3.19 -11.26 -8.91
CA LYS A 117 -3.05 -11.53 -7.47
C LYS A 117 -1.85 -12.43 -7.18
N LYS A 118 -1.65 -13.50 -7.95
CA LYS A 118 -0.55 -14.45 -7.71
C LYS A 118 0.82 -13.77 -7.71
N GLY A 119 1.02 -12.79 -8.60
CA GLY A 119 2.26 -12.01 -8.64
C GLY A 119 2.53 -11.26 -7.34
N PHE A 120 1.50 -10.68 -6.72
CA PHE A 120 1.64 -9.91 -5.49
C PHE A 120 1.66 -10.78 -4.23
N TYR A 121 0.80 -11.81 -4.16
CA TYR A 121 0.49 -12.55 -2.94
C TYR A 121 1.22 -13.90 -2.78
N GLU A 122 1.83 -14.45 -3.83
CA GLU A 122 2.53 -15.76 -3.78
C GLU A 122 4.01 -15.67 -4.24
N GLY A 123 4.44 -14.54 -4.80
CA GLY A 123 5.71 -14.39 -5.51
C GLY A 123 6.84 -13.75 -4.71
N ARG A 124 7.75 -13.05 -5.41
CA ARG A 124 8.85 -12.30 -4.76
C ARG A 124 8.34 -11.13 -3.93
N ILE A 125 7.19 -10.56 -4.30
CA ILE A 125 6.58 -9.42 -3.59
C ILE A 125 6.10 -9.87 -2.20
N ALA A 126 5.33 -10.96 -2.11
CA ALA A 126 4.86 -11.51 -0.85
C ALA A 126 6.01 -11.86 0.09
N ARG A 127 7.06 -12.53 -0.43
CA ARG A 127 8.26 -12.86 0.36
C ARG A 127 8.95 -11.60 0.89
N ALA A 128 9.17 -10.58 0.05
CA ALA A 128 9.80 -9.34 0.49
C ALA A 128 8.99 -8.61 1.58
N ILE A 129 7.65 -8.62 1.48
CA ILE A 129 6.77 -8.04 2.51
C ILE A 129 6.92 -8.82 3.82
N VAL A 130 6.79 -10.15 3.78
CA VAL A 130 6.91 -11.02 4.96
C VAL A 130 8.27 -10.83 5.64
N ASP A 131 9.35 -10.86 4.86
CA ASP A 131 10.72 -10.73 5.38
C ASP A 131 10.91 -9.41 6.12
N VAL A 132 10.52 -8.29 5.50
CA VAL A 132 10.68 -6.96 6.11
C VAL A 132 9.77 -6.79 7.33
N VAL A 133 8.52 -7.25 7.27
CA VAL A 133 7.57 -7.13 8.39
C VAL A 133 8.04 -7.96 9.59
N GLN A 134 8.48 -9.20 9.36
CA GLN A 134 8.97 -10.08 10.44
C GLN A 134 10.31 -9.59 11.01
N GLN A 135 11.20 -9.04 10.18
CA GLN A 135 12.42 -8.37 10.66
C GLN A 135 12.12 -7.26 11.66
N HIS A 136 10.96 -6.60 11.54
CA HIS A 136 10.49 -5.54 12.44
C HIS A 136 9.46 -6.03 13.48
N GLY A 137 9.45 -7.33 13.77
CA GLY A 137 8.62 -7.94 14.82
C GLY A 137 7.15 -8.18 14.44
N GLY A 138 6.75 -7.90 13.21
CA GLY A 138 5.40 -8.18 12.72
C GLY A 138 5.10 -9.68 12.55
N LEU A 139 3.84 -9.99 12.27
CA LEU A 139 3.34 -11.38 12.28
C LEU A 139 2.86 -11.89 10.93
N ILE A 140 2.73 -11.01 9.93
CA ILE A 140 2.32 -11.43 8.58
C ILE A 140 3.26 -12.53 8.09
N ASN A 141 2.67 -13.61 7.60
CA ASN A 141 3.39 -14.74 7.01
C ASN A 141 2.87 -15.02 5.58
N SER A 142 3.51 -15.97 4.90
CA SER A 142 3.15 -16.31 3.53
C SER A 142 1.73 -16.87 3.37
N GLU A 143 1.20 -17.56 4.38
CA GLU A 143 -0.18 -18.06 4.38
C GLU A 143 -1.18 -16.91 4.51
N ASP A 144 -0.91 -15.93 5.38
CA ASP A 144 -1.74 -14.71 5.48
C ASP A 144 -1.77 -13.95 4.15
N MET A 145 -0.64 -13.87 3.45
CA MET A 145 -0.55 -13.25 2.12
C MET A 145 -1.34 -14.05 1.09
N ALA A 146 -1.14 -15.38 1.02
CA ALA A 146 -1.73 -16.24 0.00
C ALA A 146 -3.25 -16.42 0.15
N THR A 147 -3.77 -16.33 1.37
CA THR A 147 -5.21 -16.47 1.67
C THR A 147 -5.97 -15.14 1.65
N HIS A 148 -5.29 -14.03 1.37
CA HIS A 148 -5.92 -12.71 1.31
C HIS A 148 -6.91 -12.59 0.14
N GLU A 149 -8.10 -12.10 0.44
CA GLU A 149 -9.13 -11.82 -0.55
C GLU A 149 -9.82 -10.47 -0.28
N SER A 150 -10.35 -9.88 -1.35
CA SER A 150 -11.22 -8.70 -1.23
C SER A 150 -12.64 -9.17 -0.92
N THR A 151 -13.32 -8.49 -0.01
CA THR A 151 -14.72 -8.75 0.30
C THR A 151 -15.64 -7.91 -0.58
N SER A 152 -16.59 -8.54 -1.27
CA SER A 152 -17.71 -7.83 -1.89
C SER A 152 -18.74 -7.51 -0.81
N VAL A 153 -19.21 -6.26 -0.78
CA VAL A 153 -20.15 -5.78 0.24
C VAL A 153 -21.33 -5.05 -0.39
N ASP A 154 -22.49 -5.14 0.24
CA ASP A 154 -23.63 -4.30 -0.08
C ASP A 154 -23.47 -2.94 0.62
N PRO A 155 -23.54 -1.81 -0.13
CA PRO A 155 -23.38 -0.49 0.47
C PRO A 155 -24.59 -0.14 1.35
N ILE A 156 -24.36 0.64 2.39
CA ILE A 156 -25.40 1.22 3.25
C ILE A 156 -25.80 2.60 2.73
N SER A 157 -27.01 3.04 3.04
CA SER A 157 -27.48 4.34 2.57
C SER A 157 -28.55 5.00 3.44
N VAL A 158 -28.70 6.32 3.28
CA VAL A 158 -29.79 7.13 3.83
C VAL A 158 -30.39 8.02 2.74
N ASP A 159 -31.69 8.28 2.82
CA ASP A 159 -32.34 9.31 2.01
C ASP A 159 -32.12 10.69 2.65
N TYR A 160 -31.45 11.59 1.95
CA TYR A 160 -31.17 12.96 2.40
C TYR A 160 -31.56 13.98 1.33
N LYS A 161 -32.55 14.84 1.64
CA LYS A 161 -33.03 15.92 0.75
C LYS A 161 -33.38 15.47 -0.68
N GLY A 162 -33.96 14.28 -0.82
CA GLY A 162 -34.35 13.73 -2.12
C GLY A 162 -33.22 13.02 -2.89
N CYS A 163 -32.04 12.88 -2.30
CA CYS A 163 -30.95 12.07 -2.82
C CYS A 163 -30.70 10.85 -1.93
N ARG A 164 -30.20 9.76 -2.52
CA ARG A 164 -29.70 8.59 -1.78
C ARG A 164 -28.19 8.75 -1.57
N VAL A 165 -27.76 8.88 -0.33
CA VAL A 165 -26.33 8.95 0.04
C VAL A 165 -25.87 7.53 0.36
N TRP A 166 -24.80 7.06 -0.28
CA TRP A 166 -24.27 5.71 -0.13
C TRP A 166 -22.90 5.74 0.52
N GLU A 167 -22.66 4.80 1.44
CA GLU A 167 -21.37 4.60 2.09
C GLU A 167 -21.05 3.10 2.19
N LEU A 168 -19.77 2.79 2.36
CA LEU A 168 -19.35 1.42 2.71
C LEU A 168 -19.88 1.06 4.11
N PRO A 169 -20.35 -0.18 4.34
CA PRO A 169 -20.67 -0.64 5.69
C PRO A 169 -19.42 -0.68 6.58
N PRO A 170 -19.58 -0.89 7.91
CA PRO A 170 -18.46 -1.29 8.75
C PRO A 170 -17.66 -2.43 8.10
N ASN A 171 -16.33 -2.42 8.16
CA ASN A 171 -15.46 -1.75 9.13
C ASN A 171 -14.98 -0.32 8.78
N GLY A 172 -15.51 0.31 7.72
CA GLY A 172 -15.21 1.72 7.41
C GLY A 172 -15.83 2.72 8.40
N GLN A 173 -15.48 4.00 8.24
CA GLN A 173 -16.05 5.11 9.04
C GLN A 173 -17.23 5.81 8.36
N GLY A 174 -17.70 5.31 7.21
CA GLY A 174 -18.76 5.94 6.41
C GLY A 174 -20.09 6.10 7.16
N ILE A 175 -20.35 5.25 8.16
CA ILE A 175 -21.54 5.38 9.03
C ILE A 175 -21.60 6.72 9.79
N ALA A 176 -20.47 7.39 10.02
CA ALA A 176 -20.46 8.70 10.67
C ALA A 176 -20.94 9.83 9.73
N ALA A 177 -20.93 9.59 8.41
CA ALA A 177 -21.39 10.54 7.40
C ALA A 177 -22.90 10.38 7.09
N LEU A 178 -23.44 9.17 7.24
CA LEU A 178 -24.87 8.86 7.07
C LEU A 178 -25.70 9.27 8.29
#